data_AF-A0AB34GE62-F1
#
_entry.id   AF-A0AB34GE62-F1
#
_cell.length_a   1.000
_cell.length_b   1.000
_cell.length_c   1.000
_cell.angle_alpha   90.00
_cell.angle_beta   90.00
_cell.angle_gamma   90.00
#
_symmetry.space_group_name_H-M   'P 1'
#
loop_
_entity.id
_entity.type
_entity.pdbx_description
1 polymer ?
#
loop_
_entity_poly.entity_id
_entity_poly.type
_entity_poly.pdbx_seq_one_letter_code
_entity_poly.pdbx_strand_id
1 'polypeptide(L)'
;MGKSERVRYIDLELVNLFEEPEDPSNRSFFSEIISSISDVKFSHSGRYIMTRDYLTVKVWDLNMENRPIETYQVHDYLRSKLCSLYENDCIFDKFECVWNGSDSVIMTGSYNNFFRMFDRNTKRDVTLEASRENSKPRAILKPRKVCVGGKRRKDEISVDSLDFSKKILHTAWHPSENIIAVAATNNLYIFQDKVN
;
A
#
# COMPACT_ATOMS: atom_id res chain seq x y z
N MET A 1 46.29 17.68 11.75
CA MET A 1 45.15 18.10 12.61
C MET A 1 43.96 18.31 11.68
N GLY A 2 42.97 17.41 11.77
CA GLY A 2 41.96 17.21 10.73
C GLY A 2 40.97 18.36 10.61
N LYS A 3 40.64 18.74 9.37
CA LYS A 3 39.51 19.62 9.08
C LYS A 3 38.23 18.84 9.37
N SER A 4 37.52 19.27 10.40
CA SER A 4 36.17 18.80 10.70
C SER A 4 35.25 19.19 9.55
N GLU A 5 34.82 18.21 8.75
CA GLU A 5 33.70 18.38 7.82
C GLU A 5 32.45 18.66 8.66
N ARG A 6 31.94 19.90 8.60
CA ARG A 6 30.62 20.22 9.16
C ARG A 6 29.58 19.55 8.28
N VAL A 7 28.78 18.67 8.88
CA VAL A 7 27.48 18.26 8.33
C VAL A 7 26.70 19.55 8.05
N ARG A 8 26.49 19.88 6.78
CA ARG A 8 25.58 20.96 6.40
C ARG A 8 24.17 20.42 6.56
N TYR A 9 23.46 20.90 7.58
CA TYR A 9 22.01 20.75 7.62
C TYR A 9 21.44 21.41 6.35
N ILE A 10 20.50 20.74 5.70
CA ILE A 10 19.88 21.24 4.48
C ILE A 10 18.96 22.39 4.91
N ASP A 11 19.21 23.61 4.41
CA ASP A 11 18.25 24.71 4.53
C ASP A 11 17.05 24.35 3.63
N LEU A 12 15.91 24.04 4.25
CA LEU A 12 14.68 23.62 3.56
C LEU A 12 13.74 24.81 3.38
N GLU A 13 13.27 25.01 2.15
CA GLU A 13 12.18 25.91 1.82
C GLU A 13 10.97 25.10 1.37
N LEU A 14 9.76 25.50 1.79
CA LEU A 14 8.53 24.92 1.26
C LEU A 14 8.38 25.38 -0.19
N VAL A 15 8.52 24.46 -1.14
CA VAL A 15 8.35 24.76 -2.57
C VAL A 15 6.88 24.71 -2.96
N ASN A 16 6.22 23.58 -2.71
CA ASN A 16 4.83 23.34 -3.12
C ASN A 16 4.05 22.63 -2.01
N LEU A 17 2.73 22.87 -1.97
CA LEU A 17 1.77 22.15 -1.14
C LEU A 17 0.89 21.30 -2.05
N PHE A 18 0.90 19.98 -1.84
CA PHE A 18 0.05 19.04 -2.56
C PHE A 18 -1.20 18.75 -1.72
N GLU A 19 -2.37 19.12 -2.23
CA GLU A 19 -3.63 18.88 -1.56
C GLU A 19 -4.72 18.50 -2.56
N GLU A 20 -5.59 17.58 -2.15
CA GLU A 20 -6.81 17.26 -2.86
C GLU A 20 -7.97 17.87 -2.08
N PRO A 21 -8.72 18.82 -2.65
CA PRO A 21 -9.88 19.40 -1.97
C PRO A 21 -10.89 18.31 -1.59
N GLU A 22 -11.20 18.19 -0.30
CA GLU A 22 -12.23 17.25 0.15
C GLU A 22 -13.62 17.78 -0.20
N ASP A 23 -14.43 16.95 -0.86
CA ASP A 23 -15.86 17.23 -1.04
C ASP A 23 -16.58 17.15 0.32
N PRO A 24 -17.21 18.25 0.79
CA PRO A 24 -17.92 18.26 2.07
C PRO A 24 -19.01 17.18 2.18
N SER A 25 -19.58 16.73 1.07
CA SER A 25 -20.61 15.69 1.05
C SER A 25 -20.06 14.29 1.35
N ASN A 26 -18.76 14.08 1.14
CA ASN A 26 -18.05 12.83 1.44
C ASN A 26 -17.39 12.86 2.83
N ARG A 27 -17.50 13.97 3.56
CA ARG A 27 -16.88 14.15 4.86
C ARG A 27 -17.67 13.38 5.92
N SER A 28 -16.96 12.50 6.62
CA SER A 28 -17.45 11.76 7.77
C SER A 28 -16.56 12.04 8.98
N PHE A 29 -16.98 11.60 10.17
CA PHE A 29 -16.13 11.65 11.37
C PHE A 29 -14.76 10.99 11.14
N PHE A 30 -14.71 9.92 10.35
CA PHE A 30 -13.47 9.18 10.10
C PHE A 30 -12.59 9.79 9.00
N SER A 31 -13.07 10.81 8.25
CA SER A 31 -12.36 11.30 7.05
C SER A 31 -10.93 11.73 7.36
N GLU A 32 -10.72 12.52 8.41
CA GLU A 32 -9.39 12.98 8.82
C GLU A 32 -8.47 11.84 9.27
N ILE A 33 -9.03 10.81 9.90
CA ILE A 33 -8.27 9.65 10.36
C ILE A 33 -7.79 8.83 9.17
N ILE A 34 -8.69 8.53 8.22
CA ILE A 34 -8.36 7.69 7.07
C ILE A 34 -7.59 8.43 5.98
N SER A 35 -7.67 9.77 5.91
CA SER A 35 -6.91 10.60 4.98
C SER A 35 -5.49 10.92 5.47
N SER A 36 -5.17 10.57 6.71
CA SER A 36 -3.81 10.67 7.25
C SER A 36 -2.84 9.82 6.42
N ILE A 37 -1.80 10.47 5.90
CA ILE A 37 -0.77 9.81 5.08
C ILE A 37 0.17 9.03 5.98
N SER A 38 0.26 7.73 5.72
CA SER A 38 1.09 6.78 6.46
C SER A 38 2.48 6.56 5.85
N ASP A 39 2.63 6.75 4.53
CA ASP A 39 3.91 6.58 3.83
C ASP A 39 3.97 7.46 2.56
N VAL A 40 5.20 7.85 2.19
CA VAL A 40 5.51 8.71 1.04
C VAL A 40 6.78 8.21 0.35
N LYS A 41 6.74 8.00 -0.97
CA LYS A 41 7.89 7.56 -1.78
C LYS A 41 7.98 8.32 -3.09
N PHE A 42 9.15 8.88 -3.39
CA PHE A 42 9.47 9.24 -4.76
C PHE A 42 9.53 7.99 -5.64
N SER A 43 9.04 8.13 -6.86
CA SER A 43 9.32 7.20 -7.96
C SER A 43 10.81 7.23 -8.31
N HIS A 44 11.35 6.15 -8.87
CA HIS A 44 12.74 6.05 -9.27
C HIS A 44 13.11 7.04 -10.38
N SER A 45 12.16 7.36 -11.25
CA SER A 45 12.26 8.43 -12.27
C SER A 45 12.30 9.84 -11.69
N GLY A 46 11.94 10.01 -10.41
CA GLY A 46 11.87 11.31 -9.73
C GLY A 46 10.73 12.22 -10.19
N ARG A 47 9.90 11.80 -11.14
CA ARG A 47 8.78 12.61 -11.67
C ARG A 47 7.54 12.56 -10.78
N TYR A 48 7.30 11.42 -10.14
CA TYR A 48 6.10 11.15 -9.37
C TYR A 48 6.40 10.95 -7.88
N ILE A 49 5.42 11.28 -7.06
CA ILE A 49 5.35 10.91 -5.64
C ILE A 49 4.19 9.93 -5.46
N MET A 50 4.41 8.87 -4.69
CA MET A 50 3.35 8.00 -4.20
C MET A 50 3.09 8.28 -2.72
N THR A 51 1.82 8.31 -2.35
CA THR A 51 1.36 8.44 -0.96
C THR A 51 0.41 7.30 -0.61
N ARG A 52 0.52 6.76 0.60
CA ARG A 52 -0.43 5.77 1.14
C ARG A 52 -1.22 6.40 2.28
N ASP A 53 -2.53 6.55 2.09
CA ASP A 53 -3.47 6.78 3.20
C ASP A 53 -4.08 5.44 3.65
N TYR A 54 -5.03 5.44 4.58
CA TYR A 54 -5.55 4.19 5.13
C TYR A 54 -6.16 3.31 4.02
N LEU A 55 -7.06 3.86 3.21
CA LEU A 55 -7.84 3.10 2.23
C LEU A 55 -7.22 3.05 0.83
N THR A 56 -6.35 4.00 0.49
CA THR A 56 -5.91 4.24 -0.88
C THR A 56 -4.40 4.46 -1.02
N VAL A 57 -3.90 4.13 -2.20
CA VAL A 57 -2.61 4.62 -2.68
C VAL A 57 -2.86 5.64 -3.78
N LYS A 58 -2.20 6.79 -3.70
CA LYS A 58 -2.31 7.87 -4.68
C LYS A 58 -0.95 8.14 -5.32
N VAL A 59 -0.95 8.46 -6.61
CA VAL A 59 0.23 8.92 -7.35
C VAL A 59 0.03 10.38 -7.75
N TRP A 60 1.02 11.20 -7.48
CA TRP A 60 1.07 12.62 -7.78
C TRP A 60 2.17 12.88 -8.80
N ASP A 61 1.90 13.75 -9.78
CA ASP A 61 2.96 14.31 -10.65
C ASP A 61 3.51 15.55 -9.96
N LEU A 62 4.84 15.68 -9.85
CA LEU A 62 5.45 16.84 -9.22
C LEU A 62 5.08 18.19 -9.87
N ASN A 63 4.59 18.16 -11.11
CA ASN A 63 4.13 19.34 -11.83
C ASN A 63 2.61 19.59 -11.72
N MET A 64 1.89 18.79 -10.93
CA MET A 64 0.44 18.92 -10.70
C MET A 64 0.12 18.72 -9.22
N GLU A 65 0.05 19.83 -8.49
CA GLU A 65 -0.09 19.84 -7.03
C GLU A 65 -1.54 19.75 -6.51
N ASN A 66 -2.51 20.07 -7.36
CA ASN A 66 -3.92 20.22 -6.95
C ASN A 66 -4.75 18.93 -6.94
N ARG A 67 -4.19 17.80 -7.38
CA ARG A 67 -4.82 16.47 -7.34
C ARG A 67 -3.84 15.35 -7.68
N PRO A 68 -4.09 14.13 -7.21
CA PRO A 68 -3.36 12.96 -7.71
C PRO A 68 -3.73 12.68 -9.18
N ILE A 69 -2.78 12.14 -9.93
CA ILE A 69 -2.99 11.67 -11.31
C ILE A 69 -3.57 10.26 -11.36
N GLU A 70 -3.40 9.47 -10.27
CA GLU A 70 -3.89 8.10 -10.16
C GLU A 70 -4.28 7.82 -8.70
N THR A 71 -5.41 7.14 -8.49
CA THR A 71 -5.89 6.73 -7.15
C THR A 71 -6.29 5.25 -7.19
N TYR A 72 -5.69 4.46 -6.31
CA TYR A 72 -5.85 3.01 -6.21
C TYR A 72 -6.53 2.64 -4.89
N GLN A 73 -7.68 1.97 -5.00
CA GLN A 73 -8.42 1.49 -3.83
C GLN A 73 -7.77 0.20 -3.29
N VAL A 74 -7.20 0.27 -2.08
CA VAL A 74 -6.51 -0.89 -1.50
C VAL A 74 -7.50 -1.86 -0.90
N HIS A 75 -8.31 -1.41 0.05
CA HIS A 75 -9.25 -2.27 0.77
C HIS A 75 -10.55 -1.54 1.08
N ASP A 76 -11.15 -0.97 0.04
CA ASP A 76 -12.40 -0.20 0.12
C ASP A 76 -13.57 -0.98 0.74
N TYR A 77 -13.52 -2.31 0.65
CA TYR A 77 -14.45 -3.22 1.33
C TYR A 77 -14.47 -3.04 2.87
N LEU A 78 -13.50 -2.34 3.46
CA LEU A 78 -13.45 -2.00 4.89
C LEU A 78 -14.21 -0.73 5.27
N ARG A 79 -14.71 0.07 4.31
CA ARG A 79 -15.46 1.30 4.62
C ARG A 79 -16.63 1.07 5.58
N SER A 80 -17.37 -0.02 5.41
CA SER A 80 -18.49 -0.38 6.29
C SER A 80 -18.04 -0.86 7.68
N LYS A 81 -16.73 -1.06 7.91
CA LYS A 81 -16.14 -1.55 9.15
C LYS A 81 -15.35 -0.49 9.92
N LEU A 82 -15.27 0.76 9.43
CA LEU A 82 -14.45 1.82 10.03
C LEU A 82 -14.72 2.03 11.53
N CYS A 83 -15.99 1.95 11.97
CA CYS A 83 -16.32 2.06 13.39
C CYS A 83 -15.65 0.96 14.23
N SER A 84 -15.76 -0.30 13.81
CA SER A 84 -15.14 -1.43 14.52
C SER A 84 -13.61 -1.43 14.41
N LEU A 85 -13.07 -0.91 13.31
CA LEU A 85 -11.62 -0.75 13.13
C LEU A 85 -11.05 0.37 14.01
N TYR A 86 -11.85 1.40 14.29
CA TYR A 86 -11.53 2.45 15.24
C TYR A 86 -11.56 1.94 16.68
N GLU A 87 -12.58 1.16 17.06
CA GLU A 87 -12.67 0.56 18.40
C GLU A 87 -11.49 -0.37 18.75
N ASN A 88 -10.86 -0.99 17.76
CA ASN A 88 -9.73 -1.90 17.93
C ASN A 88 -8.38 -1.31 17.46
N ASP A 89 -8.29 0.01 17.32
CA ASP A 89 -7.11 0.78 16.89
C ASP A 89 -6.52 0.42 15.52
N CYS A 90 -7.11 -0.53 14.79
CA CYS A 90 -6.64 -0.96 13.46
C CYS A 90 -6.67 0.19 12.45
N ILE A 91 -7.61 1.12 12.58
CA ILE A 91 -7.71 2.29 11.71
C ILE A 91 -6.45 3.19 11.72
N PHE A 92 -5.59 3.06 12.75
CA PHE A 92 -4.34 3.80 12.89
C PHE A 92 -3.10 3.05 12.36
N ASP A 93 -3.29 1.86 11.79
CA ASP A 93 -2.20 1.10 11.18
C ASP A 93 -1.57 1.86 10.02
N LYS A 94 -0.24 1.93 10.02
CA LYS A 94 0.54 2.65 9.00
C LYS A 94 1.10 1.66 7.98
N PHE A 95 0.43 1.57 6.84
CA PHE A 95 0.84 0.69 5.74
C PHE A 95 1.87 1.40 4.86
N GLU A 96 2.94 0.69 4.49
CA GLU A 96 3.91 1.18 3.51
C GLU A 96 3.49 0.85 2.08
N CYS A 97 4.05 1.59 1.13
CA CYS A 97 3.88 1.38 -0.30
C CYS A 97 5.24 1.42 -1.02
N VAL A 98 5.37 0.62 -2.07
CA VAL A 98 6.63 0.53 -2.83
C VAL A 98 6.39 0.49 -4.34
N TRP A 99 7.32 1.09 -5.07
CA TRP A 99 7.42 1.02 -6.52
C TRP A 99 8.20 -0.22 -6.92
N ASN A 100 7.88 -0.81 -8.07
CA ASN A 100 8.85 -1.66 -8.77
C ASN A 100 9.95 -0.80 -9.41
N GLY A 101 11.06 -1.43 -9.85
CA GLY A 101 12.21 -0.70 -10.39
C GLY A 101 11.95 0.21 -11.60
N SER A 102 10.89 -0.05 -12.36
CA SER A 102 10.49 0.73 -13.54
C SER A 102 9.35 1.72 -13.29
N ASP A 103 8.94 1.91 -12.02
CA ASP A 103 7.79 2.73 -11.61
C ASP A 103 6.45 2.34 -12.24
N SER A 104 6.34 1.18 -12.89
CA SER A 104 5.14 0.76 -13.63
C SER A 104 4.14 -0.03 -12.77
N VAL A 105 4.60 -0.60 -11.66
CA VAL A 105 3.80 -1.37 -10.72
C VAL A 105 4.00 -0.85 -9.31
N ILE A 106 2.90 -0.75 -8.58
CA ILE A 106 2.87 -0.37 -7.17
C ILE A 106 2.50 -1.59 -6.34
N MET A 107 3.12 -1.77 -5.18
CA MET A 107 2.73 -2.77 -4.19
C MET A 107 2.50 -2.11 -2.82
N THR A 108 1.53 -2.64 -2.08
CA THR A 108 1.27 -2.22 -0.69
C THR A 108 0.56 -3.30 0.10
N GLY A 109 0.65 -3.24 1.43
CA GLY A 109 0.04 -4.23 2.33
C GLY A 109 -1.42 -3.94 2.69
N SER A 110 -2.05 -4.95 3.31
CA SER A 110 -3.40 -4.94 3.86
C SER A 110 -3.50 -5.97 5.00
N TYR A 111 -4.72 -6.22 5.48
CA TYR A 111 -5.04 -7.20 6.50
C TYR A 111 -5.14 -8.63 5.95
N ASN A 112 -5.29 -9.60 6.85
CA ASN A 112 -5.32 -11.03 6.55
C ASN A 112 -4.07 -11.53 5.79
N ASN A 113 -2.89 -10.96 6.09
CA ASN A 113 -1.64 -11.18 5.35
C ASN A 113 -1.78 -10.93 3.84
N PHE A 114 -2.69 -10.03 3.44
CA PHE A 114 -2.82 -9.65 2.05
C PHE A 114 -1.89 -8.51 1.69
N PHE A 115 -1.38 -8.59 0.47
CA PHE A 115 -0.74 -7.48 -0.20
C PHE A 115 -1.37 -7.32 -1.58
N ARG A 116 -1.36 -6.09 -2.06
CA ARG A 116 -1.96 -5.70 -3.32
C ARG A 116 -0.91 -5.20 -4.27
N MET A 117 -1.10 -5.48 -5.54
CA MET A 117 -0.27 -4.97 -6.63
C MET A 117 -1.16 -4.29 -7.66
N PHE A 118 -0.74 -3.14 -8.15
CA PHE A 118 -1.44 -2.31 -9.11
C PHE A 118 -0.52 -2.02 -10.30
N ASP A 119 -0.92 -2.46 -11.49
CA ASP A 119 -0.23 -2.12 -12.73
C ASP A 119 -0.76 -0.78 -13.25
N ARG A 120 0.12 0.23 -13.30
CA ARG A 120 -0.24 1.58 -13.70
C ARG A 120 -0.58 1.71 -15.17
N ASN A 121 -0.02 0.85 -16.01
CA ASN A 121 -0.20 0.89 -17.45
C ASN A 121 -1.49 0.18 -17.85
N THR A 122 -1.70 -1.04 -17.32
CA THR A 122 -2.88 -1.86 -17.67
C THR A 122 -4.09 -1.59 -16.80
N LYS A 123 -3.94 -0.84 -15.70
CA LYS A 123 -4.97 -0.56 -14.69
C LYS A 123 -5.55 -1.84 -14.06
N ARG A 124 -4.82 -2.94 -14.14
CA ARG A 124 -5.17 -4.21 -13.49
C ARG A 124 -4.56 -4.26 -12.11
N ASP A 125 -5.27 -4.90 -11.21
CA ASP A 125 -4.83 -5.12 -9.84
C ASP A 125 -5.03 -6.58 -9.41
N VAL A 126 -4.27 -6.98 -8.40
CA VAL A 126 -4.36 -8.31 -7.80
C VAL A 126 -4.16 -8.22 -6.30
N THR A 127 -4.83 -9.10 -5.56
CA THR A 127 -4.59 -9.35 -4.14
C THR A 127 -3.98 -10.72 -3.98
N LEU A 128 -2.86 -10.79 -3.27
CA LEU A 128 -2.12 -12.02 -2.97
C LEU A 128 -1.98 -12.17 -1.46
N GLU A 129 -1.63 -13.38 -1.01
CA GLU A 129 -1.60 -13.76 0.40
C GLU A 129 -0.25 -14.36 0.78
N ALA A 130 0.37 -13.79 1.82
CA ALA A 130 1.57 -14.33 2.45
C ALA A 130 1.19 -15.36 3.53
N SER A 131 1.13 -16.63 3.15
CA SER A 131 0.74 -17.74 4.03
C SER A 131 1.78 -18.86 4.04
N ARG A 132 1.97 -19.49 5.21
CA ARG A 132 2.80 -20.70 5.36
C ARG A 132 2.27 -21.86 4.54
N GLU A 133 0.97 -21.94 4.27
CA GLU A 133 0.40 -23.00 3.43
C GLU A 133 0.89 -22.93 1.98
N ASN A 134 1.29 -21.72 1.55
CA ASN A 134 1.91 -21.45 0.25
C ASN A 134 3.45 -21.38 0.33
N SER A 135 4.08 -21.83 1.42
CA SER A 135 5.54 -21.74 1.62
C SER A 135 6.35 -22.84 0.91
N LYS A 136 5.71 -23.71 0.13
CA LYS A 136 6.45 -24.70 -0.66
C LYS A 136 7.36 -23.97 -1.65
N PRO A 137 8.63 -24.38 -1.81
CA PRO A 137 9.52 -23.76 -2.78
C PRO A 137 8.88 -23.70 -4.17
N ARG A 138 8.88 -22.53 -4.79
CA ARG A 138 8.28 -22.26 -6.12
C ARG A 138 6.76 -22.44 -6.21
N ALA A 139 6.03 -22.39 -5.09
CA ALA A 139 4.58 -22.33 -5.12
C ALA A 139 4.09 -21.06 -5.82
N ILE A 140 3.12 -21.21 -6.71
CA ILE A 140 2.50 -20.08 -7.40
C ILE A 140 1.37 -19.55 -6.52
N LEU A 141 1.43 -18.25 -6.20
CA LEU A 141 0.38 -17.58 -5.45
C LEU A 141 -0.89 -17.47 -6.30
N LYS A 142 -2.03 -17.76 -5.67
CA LYS A 142 -3.35 -17.59 -6.30
C LYS A 142 -3.95 -16.26 -5.89
N PRO A 143 -4.54 -15.51 -6.82
CA PRO A 143 -5.32 -14.32 -6.48
C PRO A 143 -6.40 -14.62 -5.44
N ARG A 144 -6.56 -13.71 -4.48
CA ARG A 144 -7.64 -13.72 -3.49
C ARG A 144 -8.64 -12.62 -3.83
N LYS A 145 -9.91 -12.86 -3.52
CA LYS A 145 -10.97 -11.86 -3.66
C LYS A 145 -11.75 -11.76 -2.37
N VAL A 146 -11.91 -10.52 -1.90
CA VAL A 146 -12.73 -10.21 -0.73
C VAL A 146 -14.13 -9.82 -1.20
N CYS A 147 -15.15 -10.39 -0.57
CA CYS A 147 -16.55 -10.13 -0.89
C CYS A 147 -17.25 -9.44 0.28
N VAL A 148 -18.15 -8.52 -0.05
CA VAL A 148 -19.00 -7.79 0.89
C VAL A 148 -20.41 -8.37 0.76
N GLY A 149 -20.79 -9.27 1.68
CA GLY A 149 -22.08 -9.95 1.68
C GLY A 149 -22.26 -11.04 0.61
N GLY A 150 -23.26 -11.92 0.80
CA GLY A 150 -23.69 -12.91 -0.20
C GLY A 150 -23.14 -14.34 -0.06
N LYS A 151 -23.53 -15.23 -1.00
CA LYS A 151 -23.09 -16.63 -1.04
C LYS A 151 -21.61 -16.71 -1.45
N ARG A 152 -20.77 -17.16 -0.53
CA ARG A 152 -19.32 -17.36 -0.70
C ARG A 152 -19.02 -18.33 -1.86
N ARG A 153 -18.21 -17.90 -2.83
CA ARG A 153 -17.57 -18.84 -3.78
C ARG A 153 -16.36 -19.52 -3.12
N LYS A 154 -15.93 -20.66 -3.67
CA LYS A 154 -14.90 -21.52 -3.04
C LYS A 154 -13.58 -20.78 -2.74
N ASP A 155 -13.21 -19.78 -3.54
CA ASP A 155 -11.94 -19.03 -3.43
C ASP A 155 -12.12 -17.57 -2.97
N GLU A 156 -13.32 -17.19 -2.52
CA GLU A 156 -13.64 -15.85 -2.02
C GLU A 156 -13.67 -15.85 -0.48
N ILE A 157 -13.18 -14.75 0.10
CA ILE A 157 -13.12 -14.55 1.56
C ILE A 157 -14.12 -13.44 1.92
N SER A 158 -14.96 -13.70 2.92
CA SER A 158 -15.88 -12.67 3.42
C SER A 158 -15.09 -11.58 4.15
N VAL A 159 -15.49 -10.32 4.01
CA VAL A 159 -14.96 -9.22 4.80
C VAL A 159 -15.07 -9.49 6.31
N ASP A 160 -16.11 -10.18 6.76
CA ASP A 160 -16.32 -10.54 8.17
C ASP A 160 -15.38 -11.64 8.67
N SER A 161 -14.69 -12.33 7.75
CA SER A 161 -13.75 -13.41 8.06
C SER A 161 -12.29 -12.96 7.99
N LEU A 162 -12.04 -11.67 7.78
CA LEU A 162 -10.67 -11.14 7.72
C LEU A 162 -10.06 -11.11 9.12
N ASP A 163 -8.82 -11.58 9.21
CA ASP A 163 -8.02 -11.51 10.41
C ASP A 163 -7.21 -10.19 10.44
N PHE A 164 -7.67 -9.23 11.24
CA PHE A 164 -7.04 -7.91 11.37
C PHE A 164 -5.73 -7.94 12.18
N SER A 165 -5.45 -9.01 12.92
CA SER A 165 -4.14 -9.18 13.58
C SER A 165 -3.02 -9.51 12.59
N LYS A 166 -3.40 -10.08 11.43
CA LYS A 166 -2.49 -10.42 10.33
C LYS A 166 -2.36 -9.26 9.36
N LYS A 167 -1.45 -8.34 9.64
CA LYS A 167 -1.21 -7.15 8.81
C LYS A 167 0.16 -7.21 8.14
N ILE A 168 0.20 -6.82 6.87
CA ILE A 168 1.46 -6.54 6.17
C ILE A 168 1.65 -5.03 6.22
N LEU A 169 2.50 -4.56 7.14
CA LEU A 169 2.80 -3.13 7.26
C LEU A 169 4.02 -2.73 6.45
N HIS A 170 5.01 -3.63 6.35
CA HIS A 170 6.30 -3.37 5.72
C HIS A 170 6.51 -4.28 4.51
N THR A 171 6.96 -3.67 3.41
CA THR A 171 7.28 -4.39 2.18
C THR A 171 8.47 -3.75 1.49
N ALA A 172 9.20 -4.51 0.69
CA ALA A 172 10.24 -3.99 -0.17
C ALA A 172 10.15 -4.64 -1.56
N TRP A 173 10.53 -3.88 -2.57
CA TRP A 173 10.72 -4.38 -3.92
C TRP A 173 12.20 -4.23 -4.28
N HIS A 174 12.80 -5.26 -4.88
CA HIS A 174 14.15 -5.17 -5.42
C HIS A 174 14.24 -4.07 -6.50
N PRO A 175 15.28 -3.21 -6.49
CA PRO A 175 15.34 -2.04 -7.36
C PRO A 175 15.42 -2.35 -8.86
N SER A 176 15.86 -3.56 -9.23
CA SER A 176 16.04 -3.95 -10.65
C SER A 176 15.43 -5.29 -11.03
N GLU A 177 14.87 -6.04 -10.08
CA GLU A 177 14.41 -7.42 -10.31
C GLU A 177 12.97 -7.58 -9.86
N ASN A 178 12.26 -8.56 -10.41
CA ASN A 178 10.91 -8.92 -9.96
C ASN A 178 10.98 -9.80 -8.70
N ILE A 179 11.63 -9.27 -7.66
CA ILE A 179 11.75 -9.88 -6.34
C ILE A 179 11.14 -8.93 -5.32
N ILE A 180 10.23 -9.46 -4.49
CA ILE A 180 9.59 -8.71 -3.41
C ILE A 180 9.87 -9.38 -2.06
N ALA A 181 10.00 -8.56 -1.04
CA ALA A 181 10.09 -8.97 0.35
C ALA A 181 8.86 -8.47 1.12
N VAL A 182 8.18 -9.37 1.81
CA VAL A 182 6.93 -9.08 2.52
C VAL A 182 7.07 -9.55 3.97
N ALA A 183 6.96 -8.63 4.92
CA ALA A 183 6.94 -8.94 6.34
C ALA A 183 5.48 -9.21 6.78
N ALA A 184 5.21 -10.42 7.25
CA ALA A 184 3.89 -10.80 7.77
C ALA A 184 4.03 -11.44 9.16
N THR A 185 3.60 -10.70 10.19
CA THR A 185 3.80 -11.05 11.61
C THR A 185 5.29 -11.30 11.90
N ASN A 186 5.67 -12.56 12.19
CA ASN A 186 7.04 -12.95 12.57
C ASN A 186 7.81 -13.59 11.41
N ASN A 187 7.30 -13.52 10.18
CA ASN A 187 7.91 -14.16 9.01
C ASN A 187 8.26 -13.14 7.95
N LEU A 188 9.40 -13.36 7.32
CA LEU A 188 9.81 -12.68 6.10
C LEU A 188 9.57 -13.62 4.92
N TYR A 189 8.74 -13.20 3.97
CA TYR A 189 8.51 -13.91 2.73
C TYR A 189 9.27 -13.23 1.60
N ILE A 190 9.98 -14.02 0.80
CA ILE A 190 10.60 -13.56 -0.46
C ILE A 190 9.84 -14.23 -1.60
N PHE A 191 9.25 -13.42 -2.46
CA PHE A 191 8.63 -13.90 -3.69
C PHE A 191 9.44 -13.38 -4.88
N GLN A 192 9.59 -14.22 -5.88
CA GLN A 192 10.24 -13.86 -7.13
C GLN A 192 9.38 -14.32 -8.29
N ASP A 193 9.42 -13.57 -9.39
CA ASP A 193 8.82 -14.02 -10.63
C ASP A 193 9.45 -15.34 -11.10
N LYS A 194 8.70 -16.09 -11.90
CA LYS A 194 9.17 -17.35 -12.43
C LYS A 194 10.22 -17.05 -13.50
N VAL A 195 11.50 -17.20 -13.13
CA VAL A 195 12.59 -17.27 -14.11
C VAL A 195 12.33 -18.52 -14.95
N ASN A 196 12.00 -18.32 -16.24
CA ASN A 196 11.93 -19.41 -17.21
C ASN A 196 13.32 -19.96 -17.50
#